data_AF-A0A9N8DBG7-F1
#
_entry.id   AF-A0A9N8DBG7-F1
#
_cell.length_a   1.000
_cell.length_b   1.000
_cell.length_c   1.000
_cell.angle_alpha   90.00
_cell.angle_beta   90.00
_cell.angle_gamma   90.00
#
_symmetry.space_group_name_H-M   'P 1'
#
loop_
_entity.id
_entity.type
_entity.pdbx_description
1 polymer ?
#
loop_
_entity_poly.entity_id
_entity_poly.type
_entity_poly.pdbx_seq_one_letter_code
_entity_poly.pdbx_strand_id
1 'polypeptide(L)'
;MSFGGSKKKKTKSHEYWYELLSAEQVRTLVLAAKLPAAGSKKKQIERLMACESTETYGWDRPKSIACIVSYLKAKCKEANLRASGSKYELVLRLVEHHHQDDKDKNSPKNKRGASDDEKENADNSLPNKKAKLALAD
;
A
#
# COMPACT_ATOMS: atom_id res chain seq x y z
N MET A 1 -17.99 -23.35 47.94
CA MET A 1 -16.79 -22.96 47.18
C MET A 1 -17.26 -22.32 45.87
N SER A 2 -17.18 -21.00 45.72
CA SER A 2 -17.67 -20.29 44.52
C SER A 2 -16.52 -20.00 43.56
N PHE A 3 -16.55 -20.61 42.38
CA PHE A 3 -15.57 -20.37 41.33
C PHE A 3 -15.91 -19.07 40.58
N GLY A 4 -15.01 -18.09 40.67
CA GLY A 4 -15.14 -16.79 40.01
C GLY A 4 -15.10 -16.92 38.49
N GLY A 5 -16.21 -16.55 37.84
CA GLY A 5 -16.32 -16.47 36.39
C GLY A 5 -15.39 -15.40 35.81
N SER A 6 -14.43 -15.82 35.00
CA SER A 6 -13.54 -14.93 34.25
C SER A 6 -14.31 -14.18 33.16
N LYS A 7 -14.57 -12.89 33.39
CA LYS A 7 -15.19 -11.99 32.39
C LYS A 7 -14.26 -11.85 31.19
N LYS A 8 -14.58 -12.52 30.08
CA LYS A 8 -13.93 -12.30 28.77
C LYS A 8 -14.12 -10.84 28.36
N LYS A 9 -13.02 -10.07 28.31
CA LYS A 9 -13.04 -8.68 27.84
C LYS A 9 -13.37 -8.70 26.34
N LYS A 10 -14.48 -8.07 25.94
CA LYS A 10 -14.79 -7.84 24.53
C LYS A 10 -13.67 -6.97 23.94
N THR A 11 -12.94 -7.51 22.97
CA THR A 11 -11.97 -6.73 22.19
C THR A 11 -12.74 -5.63 21.47
N LYS A 12 -12.34 -4.37 21.68
CA LYS A 12 -12.94 -3.25 20.95
C LYS A 12 -12.69 -3.51 19.46
N SER A 13 -13.75 -3.53 18.67
CA SER A 13 -13.62 -3.56 17.22
C SER A 13 -12.81 -2.35 16.81
N HIS A 14 -11.66 -2.57 16.21
CA HIS A 14 -10.83 -1.49 15.66
C HIS A 14 -11.57 -0.90 14.47
N GLU A 15 -11.88 0.39 14.54
CA GLU A 15 -12.65 1.08 13.50
C GLU A 15 -11.75 1.43 12.29
N TYR A 16 -10.44 1.56 12.55
CA TYR A 16 -9.43 1.96 11.56
C TYR A 16 -8.26 0.98 11.57
N TRP A 17 -7.76 0.61 10.39
CA TRP A 17 -6.60 -0.27 10.29
C TRP A 17 -5.33 0.42 10.82
N TYR A 18 -5.31 1.76 10.88
CA TYR A 18 -4.24 2.53 11.53
C TYR A 18 -4.06 2.16 13.00
N GLU A 19 -5.10 1.67 13.68
CA GLU A 19 -4.99 1.22 15.08
C GLU A 19 -4.11 -0.04 15.20
N LEU A 20 -4.00 -0.84 14.13
CA LEU A 20 -3.20 -2.06 14.07
C LEU A 20 -1.70 -1.79 13.82
N LEU A 21 -1.36 -0.59 13.35
CA LEU A 21 0.04 -0.21 13.07
C LEU A 21 0.83 0.04 14.36
N SER A 22 2.16 -0.07 14.31
CA SER A 22 3.00 0.35 15.43
C SER A 22 2.95 1.88 15.62
N ALA A 23 3.29 2.36 16.82
CA ALA A 23 3.32 3.81 17.06
C ALA A 23 4.33 4.54 16.15
N GLU A 24 5.42 3.88 15.77
CA GLU A 24 6.42 4.42 14.85
C GLU A 24 5.89 4.49 13.41
N GLN A 25 5.15 3.47 12.97
CA GLN A 25 4.51 3.45 11.66
C GLN A 25 3.47 4.57 11.55
N VAL A 26 2.64 4.77 12.57
CA VAL A 26 1.68 5.87 12.61
C VAL A 26 2.39 7.22 12.56
N ARG A 27 3.47 7.42 13.33
CA ARG A 27 4.28 8.64 13.27
C ARG A 27 4.83 8.90 11.87
N THR A 28 5.36 7.86 11.22
CA THR A 28 5.93 7.98 9.87
C THR A 28 4.87 8.39 8.85
N LEU A 29 3.67 7.80 8.91
CA LEU A 29 2.55 8.19 8.06
C LEU A 29 2.11 9.64 8.28
N VAL A 30 2.06 10.08 9.55
CA VAL A 30 1.71 11.46 9.90
C VAL A 30 2.74 12.43 9.32
N LEU A 31 4.04 12.11 9.41
CA LEU A 31 5.11 12.93 8.84
C LEU A 31 5.05 12.95 7.30
N ALA A 32 4.78 11.81 6.66
CA ALA A 32 4.58 11.73 5.22
C ALA A 32 3.40 12.60 4.74
N ALA A 33 2.31 12.64 5.52
CA ALA A 33 1.16 13.51 5.28
C ALA A 33 1.43 14.99 5.60
N LYS A 34 2.68 15.37 5.96
CA LYS A 34 3.07 16.70 6.44
C LYS A 34 2.24 17.20 7.64
N LEU A 35 1.71 16.29 8.44
CA LEU A 35 0.93 16.59 9.63
C LEU A 35 1.84 16.62 10.88
N PRO A 36 1.46 17.35 11.94
CA PRO A 36 2.24 17.36 13.18
C PRO A 36 2.20 15.99 13.86
N ALA A 37 3.38 15.40 14.09
CA ALA A 37 3.54 14.10 14.77
C ALA A 37 3.51 14.18 16.30
N ALA A 38 3.25 15.35 16.89
CA ALA A 38 3.20 15.52 18.34
C ALA A 38 1.94 14.87 18.96
N GLY A 39 2.10 14.21 20.10
CA GLY A 39 1.01 13.65 20.91
C GLY A 39 0.99 12.12 20.98
N SER A 40 -0.14 11.59 21.45
CA SER A 40 -0.37 10.14 21.55
C SER A 40 -0.73 9.54 20.19
N LYS A 41 -0.52 8.22 20.04
CA LYS A 41 -0.91 7.47 18.84
C LYS A 41 -2.36 7.72 18.42
N LYS A 42 -3.28 7.85 19.39
CA LYS A 42 -4.69 8.15 19.12
C LYS A 42 -4.87 9.50 18.44
N LYS A 43 -4.27 10.56 18.99
CA LYS A 43 -4.31 11.90 18.39
C LYS A 43 -3.69 11.93 16.99
N GLN A 44 -2.65 11.12 16.77
CA GLN A 44 -2.04 10.98 15.46
C GLN A 44 -2.98 10.30 14.45
N ILE A 45 -3.70 9.25 14.86
CA ILE A 45 -4.70 8.59 14.01
C ILE A 45 -5.88 9.53 13.72
N GLU A 46 -6.38 10.26 14.73
CA GLU A 46 -7.43 11.27 14.55
C GLU A 46 -7.02 12.31 13.49
N ARG A 47 -5.76 12.76 13.49
CA ARG A 47 -5.23 13.67 12.47
C ARG A 47 -5.15 13.03 11.08
N LEU A 48 -4.75 11.77 10.98
CA LEU A 48 -4.77 11.03 9.71
C LEU A 48 -6.20 10.88 9.16
N MET A 49 -7.18 10.66 10.04
CA MET A 49 -8.58 10.57 9.64
C MET A 49 -9.18 11.93 9.29
N ALA A 50 -8.66 13.03 9.84
CA ALA A 50 -9.10 14.38 9.51
C ALA A 50 -8.49 14.93 8.20
N CYS A 51 -7.53 14.22 7.60
CA CYS A 51 -6.85 14.66 6.39
C CYS A 51 -7.37 13.87 5.18
N GLU A 52 -7.88 14.57 4.18
CA GLU A 52 -8.53 13.99 2.99
C GLU A 52 -7.62 12.99 2.24
N SER A 53 -6.33 13.29 2.16
CA SER A 53 -5.32 12.45 1.51
C SER A 53 -5.14 11.09 2.18
N THR A 54 -5.34 11.01 3.51
CA THR A 54 -5.11 9.79 4.29
C THR A 54 -6.40 9.10 4.72
N GLU A 55 -7.49 9.85 4.92
CA GLU A 55 -8.78 9.33 5.35
C GLU A 55 -9.29 8.20 4.43
N THR A 56 -9.13 8.39 3.12
CA THR A 56 -9.53 7.42 2.08
C THR A 56 -8.96 6.02 2.33
N TYR A 57 -7.74 5.96 2.89
CA TYR A 57 -7.08 4.70 3.17
C TYR A 57 -7.36 4.18 4.58
N GLY A 58 -7.84 4.99 5.52
CA GLY A 58 -7.95 4.67 6.95
C GLY A 58 -9.08 3.71 7.34
N TRP A 59 -10.13 3.62 6.52
CA TRP A 59 -11.33 2.84 6.82
C TRP A 59 -11.13 1.34 6.64
N ASP A 60 -11.16 0.58 7.74
CA ASP A 60 -11.08 -0.89 7.70
C ASP A 60 -12.46 -1.51 7.47
N ARG A 61 -13.07 -1.19 6.33
CA ARG A 61 -14.34 -1.82 5.92
C ARG A 61 -14.03 -2.95 4.93
N PRO A 62 -14.60 -4.16 5.12
CA PRO A 62 -14.39 -5.29 4.22
C PRO A 62 -14.86 -5.05 2.77
N LYS A 63 -15.58 -3.94 2.53
CA LYS A 63 -16.06 -3.50 1.21
C LYS A 63 -15.35 -2.26 0.67
N SER A 64 -14.37 -1.70 1.39
CA SER A 64 -13.63 -0.53 0.91
C SER A 64 -12.54 -0.98 -0.06
N ILE A 65 -12.73 -0.69 -1.35
CA ILE A 65 -11.77 -0.96 -2.42
C ILE A 65 -10.42 -0.28 -2.11
N ALA A 66 -10.45 0.90 -1.49
CA ALA A 66 -9.27 1.67 -1.12
C ALA A 66 -8.34 0.97 -0.11
N CYS A 67 -8.82 -0.05 0.60
CA CYS A 67 -8.02 -0.83 1.55
C CYS A 67 -7.46 -2.13 0.97
N ILE A 68 -7.81 -2.48 -0.27
CA ILE A 68 -7.35 -3.72 -0.91
C ILE A 68 -5.93 -3.49 -1.45
N VAL A 69 -5.00 -4.38 -1.11
CA VAL A 69 -3.60 -4.28 -1.53
C VAL A 69 -3.46 -4.23 -3.07
N SER A 70 -4.31 -4.94 -3.82
CA SER A 70 -4.30 -4.87 -5.29
C SER A 70 -4.65 -3.48 -5.82
N TYR A 71 -5.63 -2.80 -5.23
CA TYR A 71 -5.99 -1.44 -5.57
C TYR A 71 -4.86 -0.46 -5.23
N LEU A 72 -4.25 -0.59 -4.05
CA LEU A 72 -3.09 0.23 -3.65
C LEU A 72 -1.91 0.02 -4.61
N LYS A 73 -1.66 -1.22 -5.06
CA LYS A 73 -0.64 -1.50 -6.08
C LYS A 73 -0.98 -0.86 -7.41
N ALA A 74 -2.25 -0.87 -7.84
CA ALA A 74 -2.68 -0.19 -9.06
C ALA A 74 -2.44 1.31 -8.95
N LYS A 75 -2.82 1.94 -7.84
CA LYS A 75 -2.56 3.36 -7.56
C LYS A 75 -1.07 3.69 -7.57
N CYS A 76 -0.22 2.84 -6.97
CA CYS A 76 1.23 3.03 -7.04
C CYS A 76 1.72 2.96 -8.50
N LYS A 77 1.23 2.02 -9.32
CA LYS A 77 1.61 1.93 -10.74
C LYS A 77 1.15 3.15 -11.55
N GLU A 78 -0.07 3.64 -11.30
CA GLU A 78 -0.58 4.88 -11.91
C GLU A 78 0.32 6.08 -11.59
N ALA A 79 0.83 6.15 -10.36
CA ALA A 79 1.76 7.18 -9.90
C ALA A 79 3.24 6.89 -10.27
N ASN A 80 3.53 5.87 -11.10
CA ASN A 80 4.91 5.43 -11.42
C ASN A 80 5.78 5.11 -10.18
N LEU A 81 5.15 4.68 -9.09
CA LEU A 81 5.78 4.26 -7.85
C LEU A 81 5.95 2.74 -7.79
N ARG A 82 6.91 2.30 -6.97
CA ARG A 82 7.13 0.87 -6.72
C ARG A 82 5.90 0.24 -6.04
N ALA A 83 5.23 -0.68 -6.75
CA ALA A 83 4.03 -1.39 -6.30
C ALA A 83 4.34 -2.73 -5.57
N SER A 84 5.32 -2.71 -4.67
CA SER A 84 5.75 -3.90 -3.90
C SER A 84 5.78 -3.60 -2.39
N GLY A 85 5.55 -4.62 -1.57
CA GLY A 85 5.62 -4.51 -0.11
C GLY A 85 4.27 -4.68 0.58
N SER A 86 4.26 -4.33 1.87
CA SER A 86 3.08 -4.38 2.74
C SER A 86 2.08 -3.26 2.45
N LYS A 87 0.83 -3.41 2.93
CA LYS A 87 -0.21 -2.36 2.84
C LYS A 87 0.30 -1.01 3.35
N TYR A 88 1.00 -1.02 4.48
CA TYR A 88 1.63 0.16 5.08
C TYR A 88 2.58 0.87 4.11
N GLU A 89 3.51 0.14 3.50
CA GLU A 89 4.50 0.72 2.60
C GLU A 89 3.87 1.29 1.33
N LEU A 90 2.80 0.66 0.83
CA LEU A 90 2.07 1.17 -0.33
C LEU A 90 1.35 2.48 0.01
N VAL A 91 0.63 2.54 1.13
CA VAL A 91 -0.05 3.76 1.57
C VAL A 91 0.95 4.87 1.86
N LEU A 92 2.06 4.56 2.53
CA LEU A 92 3.12 5.54 2.82
C LEU A 92 3.62 6.20 1.54
N ARG A 93 3.98 5.42 0.51
CA ARG A 93 4.48 5.97 -0.77
C ARG A 93 3.44 6.83 -1.48
N LEU A 94 2.16 6.42 -1.46
CA LEU A 94 1.09 7.20 -2.07
C LEU A 94 0.91 8.54 -1.38
N VAL A 95 0.92 8.54 -0.04
CA VAL A 95 0.80 9.75 0.77
C VAL A 95 2.02 10.66 0.57
N GLU A 96 3.23 10.10 0.60
CA GLU A 96 4.46 10.87 0.32
C GLU A 96 4.42 11.52 -1.06
N HIS A 97 4.02 10.78 -2.10
CA HIS A 97 3.93 11.30 -3.46
C HIS A 97 2.91 12.43 -3.56
N HIS A 98 1.70 12.26 -3.01
CA HIS A 98 0.65 13.29 -3.02
C HIS A 98 1.10 14.63 -2.41
N HIS A 99 2.07 14.61 -1.50
CA HIS A 99 2.62 15.80 -0.87
C HIS A 99 4.01 16.19 -1.41
N GLN A 100 4.60 15.45 -2.34
CA GLN A 100 5.91 15.76 -2.93
C GLN A 100 5.82 16.68 -4.15
N ASP A 101 4.67 16.76 -4.83
CA ASP A 101 4.47 17.59 -6.03
C ASP A 101 4.76 19.10 -5.82
N ASP A 102 4.83 19.59 -4.57
CA ASP A 102 5.20 20.98 -4.26
C ASP A 102 6.71 21.21 -4.06
N LYS A 103 7.54 20.17 -4.03
CA LYS A 103 8.99 20.30 -3.81
C LYS A 103 9.79 19.89 -5.04
N ASP A 104 9.99 20.87 -5.90
CA ASP A 104 11.09 20.90 -6.87
C ASP A 104 12.40 20.31 -6.29
N LYS A 105 12.89 19.26 -6.95
CA LYS A 105 14.32 18.95 -7.17
C LYS A 105 15.22 18.69 -5.96
N ASN A 106 14.88 17.72 -5.10
CA ASN A 106 15.92 17.06 -4.31
C ASN A 106 15.66 15.57 -4.08
N SER A 107 15.57 14.78 -5.15
CA SER A 107 15.82 13.34 -5.06
C SER A 107 17.33 13.10 -5.13
N PRO A 108 17.98 12.52 -4.11
CA PRO A 108 19.23 11.83 -4.35
C PRO A 108 18.95 10.71 -5.35
N LYS A 109 19.54 10.83 -6.54
CA LYS A 109 19.65 9.77 -7.55
C LYS A 109 20.00 8.47 -6.83
N ASN A 110 19.05 7.54 -6.77
CA ASN A 110 19.35 6.19 -6.36
C ASN A 110 20.29 5.62 -7.44
N LYS A 111 21.56 5.54 -7.07
CA LYS A 111 22.67 5.12 -7.90
C LYS A 111 22.51 3.63 -8.16
N ARG A 112 22.22 3.28 -9.41
CA ARG A 112 22.66 2.08 -10.13
C ARG A 112 22.77 0.80 -9.29
N GLY A 113 21.77 -0.06 -9.45
CA GLY A 113 21.94 -1.52 -9.35
C GLY A 113 21.48 -2.12 -10.67
N ALA A 114 22.22 -1.83 -11.74
CA ALA A 114 22.17 -2.63 -12.95
C ALA A 114 22.90 -3.94 -12.63
N SER A 115 22.13 -5.00 -12.39
CA SER A 115 22.62 -6.37 -12.52
C SER A 115 22.06 -6.87 -13.84
N ASP A 116 22.87 -6.66 -14.86
CA ASP A 116 22.90 -7.45 -16.07
C ASP A 116 23.35 -8.86 -15.63
N ASP A 117 22.42 -9.82 -15.66
CA ASP A 117 22.75 -11.24 -15.65
C ASP A 117 21.79 -11.90 -16.65
N GLU A 118 22.23 -11.83 -17.90
CA GLU A 118 21.81 -12.68 -18.99
C GLU A 118 22.06 -14.15 -18.58
N LYS A 119 21.00 -14.95 -18.47
CA LYS A 119 21.13 -16.39 -18.68
C LYS A 119 19.93 -16.95 -19.43
N GLU A 120 20.27 -17.43 -20.62
CA GLU A 120 19.48 -18.21 -21.55
C GLU A 120 18.73 -19.41 -20.94
N ASN A 121 17.76 -19.84 -21.76
CA ASN A 121 17.29 -21.21 -21.98
C ASN A 121 16.24 -21.77 -21.02
N ALA A 122 14.99 -21.81 -21.50
CA ALA A 122 14.40 -23.08 -21.94
C ALA A 122 13.12 -22.83 -22.76
N ASP A 123 13.20 -23.25 -24.02
CA ASP A 123 12.16 -23.91 -24.81
C ASP A 123 10.79 -24.06 -24.13
N ASN A 124 9.77 -23.40 -24.66
CA ASN A 124 8.41 -23.92 -24.55
C ASN A 124 7.72 -23.82 -25.90
N SER A 125 7.98 -24.86 -26.71
CA SER A 125 7.23 -25.26 -27.88
C SER A 125 5.73 -25.24 -27.60
N LEU A 126 4.97 -24.41 -28.34
CA LEU A 126 3.54 -24.64 -28.54
C LEU A 126 3.15 -24.42 -30.02
N PRO A 127 2.37 -25.35 -30.60
CA PRO A 127 2.23 -25.51 -32.04
C PRO A 127 1.05 -24.74 -32.64
N ASN A 128 1.03 -24.77 -33.98
CA ASN A 128 -0.11 -24.63 -34.88
C ASN A 128 -0.62 -23.22 -35.19
N LYS A 129 -0.07 -22.66 -36.28
CA LYS A 129 -0.87 -21.94 -37.28
C LYS A 129 -0.51 -22.47 -38.67
N LYS A 130 -1.07 -23.63 -39.06
CA LYS A 130 -1.08 -24.03 -40.47
C LYS A 130 -2.29 -23.37 -41.13
N ALA A 131 -1.96 -22.59 -42.14
CA ALA A 131 -2.83 -21.84 -43.01
C ALA A 131 -3.97 -22.71 -43.55
N LYS A 132 -5.18 -22.13 -43.56
CA LYS A 132 -6.24 -22.54 -44.48
C LYS A 132 -6.42 -21.42 -45.48
N LEU A 133 -5.82 -21.62 -46.65
CA LEU A 133 -5.95 -20.75 -47.81
C LEU A 133 -6.04 -21.63 -49.05
N ALA A 134 -7.06 -21.34 -49.87
CA ALA A 134 -7.28 -21.77 -51.25
C ALA A 134 -7.81 -23.22 -51.43
N LEU A 135 -8.72 -23.54 -52.35
CA LEU A 135 -9.31 -22.79 -53.46
C LEU A 135 -10.56 -23.55 -53.97
N ALA A 136 -11.45 -22.83 -54.62
CA ALA A 136 -12.50 -23.32 -55.52
C ALA A 136 -11.90 -23.76 -56.87
N ASP A 137 -12.35 -24.89 -57.42
CA ASP A 137 -13.10 -25.06 -58.68
C ASP A 137 -13.28 -26.58 -58.92
#